data_AF-A0A2H6KA79-F1
#
_entry.id   AF-A0A2H6KA79-F1
#
_cell.length_a   1.000
_cell.length_b   1.000
_cell.length_c   1.000
_cell.angle_alpha   90.00
_cell.angle_beta   90.00
_cell.angle_gamma   90.00
#
_symmetry.space_group_name_H-M   'P 1'
#
loop_
_entity.id
_entity.type
_entity.pdbx_description
1 polymer ?
#
loop_
_entity_poly.entity_id
_entity_poly.type
_entity_poly.pdbx_seq_one_letter_code
_entity_poly.pdbx_strand_id
1 'polypeptide(L)'
;MKMLWHKEMSRLFKKGYASGCEPVNLAIVGRCVDYATSAALNSLDGFGQLTEVLVSTAPTTPPMVSDVDEQFILNVFFLDPVSITSIQLCCDGPPDDVEASKPKTVRMVEDVLCT
;
A
#
# COMPACT_ATOMS: atom_id res chain seq x y z
N MET A 1 -5.27 -9.37 -20.12
CA MET A 1 -4.17 -8.58 -19.53
C MET A 1 -3.57 -9.15 -18.23
N LYS A 2 -4.14 -10.18 -17.57
CA LYS A 2 -3.56 -10.80 -16.35
C LYS A 2 -2.16 -11.43 -16.52
N MET A 3 -1.81 -11.92 -17.71
CA MET A 3 -0.53 -12.64 -17.95
C MET A 3 0.72 -11.74 -18.01
N LEU A 4 0.57 -10.46 -18.36
CA LEU A 4 1.71 -9.53 -18.46
C LEU A 4 2.19 -9.07 -17.09
N TRP A 5 1.25 -8.80 -16.18
CA TRP A 5 1.56 -8.43 -14.80
C TRP A 5 2.31 -9.53 -14.05
N HIS A 6 1.85 -10.77 -14.18
CA HIS A 6 2.48 -11.92 -13.53
C HIS A 6 3.92 -12.15 -14.01
N LYS A 7 4.17 -11.94 -15.31
CA LYS A 7 5.52 -12.01 -15.89
C LYS A 7 6.40 -10.85 -15.44
N GLU A 8 5.87 -9.64 -15.34
CA GLU A 8 6.65 -8.47 -14.91
C GLU A 8 7.00 -8.54 -13.42
N MET A 9 6.04 -8.96 -12.58
CA MET A 9 6.30 -9.28 -11.18
C MET A 9 7.37 -10.37 -11.06
N SER A 10 7.22 -11.48 -11.80
CA SER A 10 8.23 -12.55 -11.83
C SER A 10 9.61 -12.08 -12.29
N ARG A 11 9.66 -11.08 -13.19
CA ARG A 11 10.90 -10.50 -13.72
C ARG A 11 11.57 -9.58 -12.71
N LEU A 12 10.80 -8.71 -12.05
CA LEU A 12 11.27 -7.85 -10.96
C LEU A 12 11.75 -8.70 -9.77
N PHE A 13 11.01 -9.77 -9.44
CA PHE A 13 11.44 -10.74 -8.44
C PHE A 13 12.74 -11.43 -8.83
N LYS A 14 12.90 -11.94 -10.06
CA LYS A 14 14.13 -12.65 -10.46
C LYS A 14 15.39 -11.80 -10.52
N LYS A 15 15.28 -10.48 -10.72
CA LYS A 15 16.46 -9.61 -10.94
C LYS A 15 17.13 -9.13 -9.64
N GLY A 16 16.52 -9.37 -8.48
CA GLY A 16 17.03 -8.92 -7.17
C GLY A 16 17.70 -10.00 -6.28
N TYR A 17 17.67 -11.28 -6.65
CA TYR A 17 18.18 -12.35 -5.78
C TYR A 17 19.67 -12.61 -5.95
N ALA A 18 20.47 -11.78 -5.29
CA ALA A 18 21.70 -12.23 -4.69
C ALA A 18 21.49 -12.21 -3.16
N SER A 19 21.15 -13.37 -2.59
CA SER A 19 20.99 -13.65 -1.15
C SER A 19 19.90 -12.90 -0.36
N GLY A 20 18.89 -13.65 0.11
CA GLY A 20 18.20 -13.36 1.37
C GLY A 20 16.73 -12.96 1.28
N CYS A 21 15.83 -13.94 1.49
CA CYS A 21 14.40 -13.83 1.77
C CYS A 21 13.44 -13.51 0.60
N GLU A 22 12.36 -14.29 0.54
CA GLU A 22 11.21 -14.00 -0.33
C GLU A 22 10.46 -12.75 0.14
N PRO A 23 10.03 -11.86 -0.75
CA PRO A 23 9.24 -10.69 -0.39
C PRO A 23 7.89 -11.14 0.15
N VAL A 24 7.59 -10.72 1.36
CA VAL A 24 6.34 -10.99 2.06
C VAL A 24 5.52 -9.71 2.16
N ASN A 25 4.19 -9.83 2.20
CA ASN A 25 3.37 -8.68 2.56
C ASN A 25 3.57 -8.41 4.07
N LEU A 26 4.30 -7.32 4.38
CA LEU A 26 4.63 -6.90 5.74
C LEU A 26 3.38 -6.58 6.58
N ALA A 27 2.25 -6.25 5.95
CA ALA A 27 0.97 -6.05 6.64
C ALA A 27 0.33 -7.37 7.10
N ILE A 28 0.64 -8.48 6.44
CA ILE A 28 0.07 -9.81 6.75
C ILE A 28 1.01 -10.60 7.66
N VAL A 29 2.31 -10.54 7.37
CA VAL A 29 3.31 -11.35 8.07
C VAL A 29 3.73 -10.70 9.38
N GLY A 30 3.59 -11.43 10.48
CA GLY A 30 4.37 -11.19 11.70
C GLY A 30 4.05 -9.93 12.51
N ARG A 31 2.84 -9.35 12.41
CA ARG A 31 2.49 -8.08 13.08
C ARG A 31 3.51 -6.97 12.78
N CYS A 32 4.09 -6.94 11.58
CA CYS A 32 5.20 -6.03 11.29
C CYS A 32 4.75 -4.55 11.27
N VAL A 33 3.50 -4.28 10.90
CA VAL A 33 2.90 -2.94 10.91
C VAL A 33 2.30 -2.62 12.28
N ASP A 34 2.64 -1.44 12.81
CA ASP A 34 1.97 -0.86 13.96
C ASP A 34 0.68 -0.13 13.52
N TYR A 35 -0.43 -0.85 13.54
CA TYR A 35 -1.73 -0.29 13.18
C TYR A 35 -2.30 0.70 14.21
N ALA A 36 -1.75 0.76 15.43
CA ALA A 36 -2.23 1.71 16.44
C ALA A 36 -1.71 3.13 16.16
N THR A 37 -0.48 3.22 15.63
CA THR A 37 0.16 4.50 15.28
C THR A 37 -0.01 4.85 13.80
N SER A 38 -0.16 3.85 12.93
CA SER A 38 -0.40 4.06 11.49
C SER A 38 -1.75 4.71 11.22
N ALA A 39 -1.80 5.62 10.25
CA ALA A 39 -3.00 6.37 9.93
C ALA A 39 -3.06 6.75 8.45
N ALA A 40 -4.28 6.86 7.93
CA ALA A 40 -4.56 7.56 6.69
C ALA A 40 -5.08 8.96 7.03
N LEU A 41 -4.50 9.98 6.41
CA LEU A 41 -4.94 11.37 6.56
C LEU A 41 -5.65 11.80 5.28
N ASN A 42 -6.65 12.66 5.45
CA ASN A 42 -7.54 13.14 4.39
C ASN A 42 -8.33 12.01 3.72
N SER A 43 -8.63 10.94 4.45
CA SER A 43 -9.54 9.90 4.00
C SER A 43 -10.99 10.29 4.17
N LEU A 44 -11.78 10.09 3.12
CA LEU A 44 -13.20 10.27 3.13
C LEU A 44 -13.88 9.16 3.95
N ASP A 45 -14.71 9.56 4.91
CA ASP A 45 -15.49 8.62 5.73
C ASP A 45 -16.45 7.78 4.89
N GLY A 46 -16.70 6.54 5.33
CA GLY A 46 -17.59 5.60 4.65
C GLY A 46 -16.93 4.76 3.56
N PHE A 47 -15.64 4.96 3.32
CA PHE A 47 -14.81 4.16 2.41
C PHE A 47 -13.89 3.20 3.18
N GLY A 48 -13.04 2.46 2.45
CA GLY A 48 -12.16 1.45 3.02
C GLY A 48 -11.21 2.01 4.08
N GLN A 49 -10.85 1.17 5.05
CA GLN A 49 -9.94 1.54 6.13
C GLN A 49 -8.50 1.12 5.83
N LEU A 50 -7.53 1.80 6.47
CA LEU A 50 -6.09 1.53 6.26
C LEU A 50 -5.74 0.06 6.49
N THR A 51 -6.28 -0.54 7.56
CA THR A 51 -6.05 -1.94 7.91
C THR A 51 -6.50 -2.89 6.82
N GLU A 52 -7.63 -2.62 6.18
CA GLU A 52 -8.22 -3.46 5.13
C GLU A 52 -7.42 -3.41 3.84
N VAL A 53 -7.00 -2.21 3.42
CA VAL A 53 -6.27 -2.03 2.16
C VAL A 53 -4.81 -2.47 2.24
N LEU A 54 -4.20 -2.46 3.43
CA LEU A 54 -2.84 -2.98 3.61
C LEU A 54 -2.78 -4.51 3.51
N VAL A 55 -3.83 -5.22 3.96
CA VAL A 55 -3.84 -6.69 4.02
C VAL A 55 -4.47 -7.35 2.80
N SER A 56 -5.22 -6.62 1.97
CA SER A 56 -5.97 -7.21 0.85
C SER A 56 -5.90 -6.36 -0.42
N THR A 57 -5.50 -7.01 -1.52
CA THR A 57 -5.59 -6.46 -2.88
C THR A 57 -6.78 -7.03 -3.67
N ALA A 58 -7.75 -7.63 -2.98
CA ALA A 58 -8.92 -8.20 -3.65
C ALA A 58 -9.76 -7.09 -4.32
N PRO A 59 -10.35 -7.33 -5.50
CA PRO A 59 -11.24 -6.36 -6.13
C PRO A 59 -12.48 -6.00 -5.31
N THR A 60 -12.83 -6.84 -4.33
CA THR A 60 -13.95 -6.62 -3.41
C THR A 60 -13.57 -5.80 -2.18
N THR A 61 -12.28 -5.53 -1.95
CA THR A 61 -11.84 -4.66 -0.86
C THR A 61 -12.29 -3.24 -1.16
N PRO A 62 -13.03 -2.56 -0.26
CA PRO A 62 -13.40 -1.17 -0.46
C PRO A 62 -12.14 -0.30 -0.64
N PRO A 63 -12.09 0.60 -1.64
CA PRO A 63 -10.96 1.49 -1.82
C PRO A 63 -10.94 2.55 -0.72
N MET A 64 -9.76 3.09 -0.39
CA MET A 64 -9.69 4.37 0.31
C MET A 64 -9.81 5.50 -0.70
N VAL A 65 -10.58 6.53 -0.35
CA VAL A 65 -10.80 7.69 -1.21
C VAL A 65 -10.36 8.92 -0.44
N SER A 66 -9.69 9.84 -1.11
CA SER A 66 -9.39 11.14 -0.52
C SER A 66 -10.67 11.96 -0.41
N ASP A 67 -10.78 12.76 0.63
CA ASP A 67 -11.80 13.80 0.68
C ASP A 67 -11.48 14.93 -0.35
N VAL A 68 -11.99 16.15 -0.14
CA VAL A 68 -11.83 17.33 -1.01
C VAL A 68 -10.36 17.69 -1.32
N ASP A 69 -9.40 17.26 -0.51
CA ASP A 69 -7.99 17.58 -0.70
C ASP A 69 -7.31 16.75 -1.80
N GLU A 70 -6.48 17.41 -2.62
CA GLU A 70 -5.67 16.75 -3.66
C GLU A 70 -4.57 15.82 -3.09
N GLN A 71 -4.33 15.88 -1.77
CA GLN A 71 -3.28 15.12 -1.09
C GLN A 71 -3.88 14.13 -0.11
N PHE A 72 -3.59 12.86 -0.35
CA PHE A 72 -3.91 11.74 0.53
C PHE A 72 -2.62 11.17 1.11
N ILE A 73 -2.53 11.08 2.43
CA ILE A 73 -1.29 10.71 3.12
C ILE A 73 -1.50 9.38 3.84
N LEU A 74 -0.59 8.43 3.58
CA LEU A 74 -0.54 7.14 4.26
C LEU A 74 0.70 7.09 5.14
N ASN A 75 0.50 7.14 6.45
CA ASN A 75 1.57 6.97 7.43
C ASN A 75 1.54 5.51 7.91
N VAL A 76 2.57 4.75 7.57
CA VAL A 76 2.73 3.34 7.96
C VAL A 76 3.95 3.24 8.86
N PHE A 77 3.70 2.86 10.11
CA PHE A 77 4.74 2.58 11.10
C PHE A 77 4.98 1.08 11.18
N PHE A 78 6.25 0.70 11.36
CA PHE A 78 6.64 -0.69 11.55
C PHE A 78 7.11 -0.89 12.99
N LEU A 79 6.74 -2.03 13.60
CA LEU A 79 7.14 -2.38 14.97
C LEU A 79 8.65 -2.70 15.05
N ASP A 80 9.23 -3.18 13.95
CA ASP A 80 10.65 -3.47 13.81
C ASP A 80 11.20 -2.80 12.55
N PRO A 81 12.51 -2.50 12.46
CA PRO A 81 13.13 -2.00 11.23
C PRO A 81 12.92 -2.97 10.06
N VAL A 82 12.43 -2.45 8.93
CA VAL A 82 12.16 -3.24 7.71
C VAL A 82 12.89 -2.66 6.50
N SER A 83 13.14 -3.53 5.51
CA SER A 83 13.58 -3.12 4.19
C SER A 83 12.41 -3.19 3.22
N ILE A 84 11.93 -2.05 2.74
CA ILE A 84 10.87 -1.97 1.72
C ILE A 84 11.50 -2.18 0.34
N THR A 85 11.21 -3.33 -0.28
CA THR A 85 11.72 -3.65 -1.62
C THR A 85 10.77 -3.24 -2.73
N SER A 86 9.46 -3.22 -2.46
CA SER A 86 8.43 -2.79 -3.40
C SER A 86 7.19 -2.31 -2.66
N ILE A 87 6.44 -1.43 -3.33
CA ILE A 87 5.10 -1.01 -2.94
C ILE A 87 4.19 -1.24 -4.13
N GLN A 88 2.99 -1.77 -3.87
CA GLN A 88 1.96 -1.98 -4.86
C GLN A 88 0.74 -1.11 -4.52
N LEU A 89 0.31 -0.29 -5.48
CA LEU A 89 -0.92 0.50 -5.39
C LEU A 89 -1.92 -0.06 -6.39
N CYS A 90 -3.07 -0.54 -5.90
CA CYS A 90 -4.15 -1.08 -6.71
C CYS A 90 -5.27 -0.05 -6.81
N CYS A 91 -5.43 0.56 -7.99
CA CYS A 91 -6.41 1.62 -8.25
C CYS A 91 -7.17 1.33 -9.55
N ASP A 92 -7.66 0.10 -9.69
CA ASP A 92 -8.17 -0.44 -10.96
C ASP A 92 -9.54 0.13 -11.38
N GLY A 93 -10.24 0.82 -10.48
CA GLY A 93 -11.46 1.57 -10.79
C GLY A 93 -11.88 2.44 -9.60
N PRO A 94 -12.35 3.68 -9.85
CA PRO A 94 -12.95 4.49 -8.79
C PRO A 94 -14.28 3.88 -8.31
N PRO A 95 -14.72 4.17 -7.07
CA PRO A 95 -16.07 3.83 -6.64
C PRO A 95 -17.11 4.55 -7.52
N ASP A 96 -18.27 3.90 -7.73
CA ASP A 96 -19.32 4.43 -8.62
C ASP A 96 -19.97 5.73 -8.09
N ASP A 97 -20.02 5.90 -6.77
CA ASP A 97 -20.78 6.96 -6.11
C ASP A 97 -19.96 8.23 -5.80
N VAL A 98 -18.66 8.25 -6.14
CA VAL A 98 -17.77 9.38 -5.86
C VAL A 98 -16.86 9.67 -7.04
N GLU A 99 -16.71 10.96 -7.38
CA GLU A 99 -15.75 11.42 -8.38
C GLU A 99 -14.32 11.30 -7.82
N ALA A 100 -13.76 10.10 -7.92
CA ALA A 100 -12.39 9.80 -7.54
C ALA A 100 -11.53 9.45 -8.76
N SER A 101 -10.23 9.70 -8.65
CA SER A 101 -9.28 9.30 -9.68
C SER A 101 -8.06 8.62 -9.05
N LYS A 102 -7.41 7.75 -9.82
CA LYS A 102 -6.18 7.09 -9.38
C LYS A 102 -5.07 8.13 -9.12
N PRO A 103 -4.17 7.89 -8.15
CA PRO A 103 -3.07 8.80 -7.87
C PRO A 103 -2.15 8.93 -9.09
N LYS A 104 -1.88 10.17 -9.50
CA LYS A 104 -0.94 10.48 -10.60
C LYS A 104 0.51 10.58 -10.12
N THR A 105 0.69 10.98 -8.86
CA THR A 105 2.00 11.19 -8.25
C THR A 105 1.99 10.57 -6.87
N VAL A 106 3.05 9.81 -6.59
CA VAL A 106 3.27 9.17 -5.29
C VAL A 106 4.64 9.63 -4.82
N ARG A 107 4.71 10.15 -3.60
CA ARG A 107 5.95 10.52 -2.95
C ARG A 107 6.11 9.64 -1.72
N MET A 108 7.29 9.03 -1.60
CA MET A 108 7.66 8.28 -0.43
C MET A 108 8.63 9.13 0.38
N VAL A 109 8.34 9.25 1.68
CA VAL A 109 9.23 9.87 2.65
C VAL A 109 9.48 8.82 3.71
N GLU A 110 10.75 8.49 3.93
CA GLU A 110 11.17 7.63 5.02
C GLU A 110 11.65 8.53 6.17
N ASP A 111 11.20 8.23 7.38
CA ASP A 111 11.70 8.88 8.59
C ASP A 111 12.20 7.79 9.53
N VAL A 112 13.46 7.93 9.96
CA VAL A 112 14.05 7.04 10.95
C VAL A 112 13.88 7.73 12.28
N LEU A 113 12.83 7.33 13.01
CA LEU A 113 12.66 7.75 14.40
C LEU A 113 13.79 7.13 15.23
N CYS A 114 14.91 7.84 15.34
CA CYS A 114 15.97 7.52 16.29
C CYS A 114 15.37 7.61 17.70
N THR A 115 15.22 6.46 18.36
CA THR A 115 14.92 6.36 19.80
C THR A 115 16.19 6.13 20.59
#